data_AF-A0A6V7LN03-F1
#
_entry.id   AF-A0A6V7LN03-F1
#
_cell.length_a   1.000
_cell.length_b   1.000
_cell.length_c   1.000
_cell.angle_alpha   90.00
_cell.angle_beta   90.00
_cell.angle_gamma   90.00
#
_symmetry.space_group_name_H-M   'P 1'
#
loop_
_entity.id
_entity.type
_entity.pdbx_description
1 polymer ?
#
loop_
_entity_poly.entity_id
_entity_poly.type
_entity_poly.pdbx_seq_one_letter_code
_entity_poly.pdbx_strand_id
1 'polypeptide(L)' 'VCEEDSIKRIQERFLSFNSNGSSYDWKFEGKFIDMNKTLTENGIPDERERYINCGLPENVYIPSLLCYYRDDSTVTG' A
#
# COMPACT_ATOMS: atom_id res chain seq x y z
N VAL A 1 0.24 -6.18 8.28
CA VAL A 1 -0.12 -6.58 6.90
C VAL A 1 1.01 -7.47 6.39
N CYS A 2 0.71 -8.47 5.58
CA CYS A 2 1.73 -9.37 5.03
C CYS A 2 1.90 -9.10 3.52
N GLU A 3 3.01 -9.49 2.92
CA GLU A 3 3.30 -9.17 1.51
C GLU A 3 2.32 -9.83 0.52
N GLU A 4 1.69 -10.92 0.93
CA GLU A 4 0.63 -11.64 0.21
C GLU A 4 -0.75 -10.96 0.27
N ASP A 5 -0.93 -9.91 1.09
CA ASP A 5 -2.18 -9.15 1.12
C ASP A 5 -2.29 -8.27 -0.13
N SER A 6 -3.47 -8.26 -0.77
CA SER A 6 -3.78 -7.29 -1.82
C SER A 6 -3.96 -5.88 -1.27
N ILE A 7 -3.65 -4.86 -2.08
CA ILE A 7 -3.81 -3.47 -1.65
C ILE A 7 -5.28 -3.17 -1.29
N LYS A 8 -6.24 -3.77 -1.99
CA LYS A 8 -7.66 -3.68 -1.64
C LYS A 8 -7.95 -4.20 -0.23
N ARG A 9 -7.42 -5.36 0.15
CA ARG A 9 -7.60 -5.91 1.51
C ARG A 9 -6.93 -5.03 2.57
N ILE A 10 -5.80 -4.42 2.23
CA ILE A 10 -5.13 -3.42 3.08
C ILE A 10 -6.05 -2.20 3.26
N GLN A 11 -6.57 -1.62 2.17
CA GLN A 11 -7.50 -0.50 2.20
C GLN A 11 -8.76 -0.80 3.02
N GLU A 12 -9.35 -1.99 2.88
CA GLU A 12 -10.53 -2.41 3.65
C GLU A 12 -10.28 -2.40 5.16
N ARG A 13 -9.09 -2.81 5.60
CA ARG A 13 -8.69 -2.70 7.02
C ARG A 13 -8.55 -1.24 7.46
N PHE A 14 -8.06 -0.36 6.58
CA PHE A 14 -7.95 1.07 6.83
C PHE A 14 -9.30 1.81 6.84
N LEU A 15 -10.32 1.34 6.10
CA LEU A 15 -11.67 1.91 6.10
C LEU A 15 -12.31 1.95 7.50
N SER A 16 -11.96 0.99 8.36
CA SER A 16 -12.41 0.97 9.75
C SER A 16 -11.98 2.21 10.54
N PHE A 17 -10.92 2.89 10.12
CA PHE A 17 -10.39 4.10 10.76
C PHE A 17 -10.77 5.38 10.01
N ASN A 18 -11.14 5.28 8.73
CA ASN A 18 -11.56 6.41 7.90
C ASN A 18 -12.63 5.96 6.89
N SER A 19 -13.88 6.34 7.14
CA SER A 19 -15.05 5.94 6.32
C SER A 19 -14.99 6.46 4.87
N ASN A 20 -14.18 7.48 4.60
CA ASN A 20 -13.94 8.00 3.24
C ASN A 20 -12.74 7.34 2.56
N GLY A 21 -12.18 6.27 3.15
CA GLY A 21 -10.96 5.60 2.68
C GLY A 21 -11.06 4.98 1.27
N SER A 22 -12.27 4.81 0.72
CA SER A 22 -12.51 4.25 -0.61
C SER A 22 -12.17 5.22 -1.73
N SER A 23 -12.18 6.52 -1.46
CA SER A 23 -11.82 7.58 -2.40
C SER A 23 -10.32 7.86 -2.44
N TYR A 24 -9.48 6.98 -1.88
CA TYR A 24 -8.03 7.16 -1.90
C TYR A 24 -7.38 6.36 -3.02
N ASP A 25 -6.53 7.04 -3.78
CA ASP A 25 -5.55 6.44 -4.66
C ASP A 25 -4.29 6.06 -3.91
N TRP A 26 -3.77 4.87 -4.16
CA TRP A 26 -2.57 4.35 -3.51
C TRP A 26 -1.39 4.40 -4.48
N LYS A 27 -0.24 4.82 -3.96
CA LYS A 27 1.03 4.88 -4.71
C LYS A 27 2.18 4.34 -3.90
N PHE A 28 3.16 3.79 -4.61
CA PHE A 28 4.46 3.39 -4.05
C PHE A 28 5.56 4.01 -4.91
N GLU A 29 6.52 4.69 -4.28
CA GLU A 29 7.61 5.41 -4.97
C GLU A 29 7.14 6.31 -6.13
N GLY A 30 6.01 7.00 -5.93
CA GLY A 30 5.40 7.89 -6.92
C GLY A 30 4.62 7.21 -8.05
N LYS A 31 4.60 5.87 -8.12
CA LYS A 31 3.87 5.09 -9.12
C LYS A 31 2.54 4.60 -8.57
N PHE A 32 1.52 4.57 -9.43
CA PHE A 32 0.26 3.91 -9.09
C PHE A 32 0.47 2.40 -8.94
N ILE A 33 -0.19 1.82 -7.95
CA ILE A 33 -0.17 0.37 -7.70
C ILE A 33 -1.55 -0.22 -7.97
N ASP A 34 -1.59 -1.47 -8.39
CA ASP A 34 -2.83 -2.17 -8.72
C ASP A 34 -3.51 -2.67 -7.44
N MET A 35 -4.75 -2.23 -7.25
CA MET A 35 -5.53 -2.54 -6.05
C MET A 35 -5.82 -4.05 -5.89
N ASN A 36 -5.86 -4.79 -7.01
CA ASN A 36 -6.19 -6.22 -7.00
C ASN A 36 -4.96 -7.12 -6.82
N LYS A 37 -3.75 -6.56 -6.90
CA LYS A 37 -2.49 -7.30 -6.76
C LYS A 37 -1.98 -7.26 -5.33
N THR A 38 -1.16 -8.26 -4.98
CA THR A 38 -0.44 -8.31 -3.69
C THR A 38 0.65 -7.22 -3.62
N LEU A 39 1.25 -7.02 -2.44
CA LEU A 39 2.40 -6.11 -2.30
C LEU A 39 3.56 -6.62 -3.16
N THR A 40 3.87 -7.91 -3.10
CA THR A 40 4.93 -8.53 -3.93
C THR A 40 4.67 -8.38 -5.42
N GLU A 41 3.44 -8.61 -5.89
CA GLU A 41 3.06 -8.44 -7.31
C GLU A 41 3.10 -6.98 -7.77
N ASN A 42 2.97 -6.03 -6.85
CA ASN A 42 3.18 -4.60 -7.08
C ASN A 42 4.66 -4.18 -6.98
N GLY A 43 5.58 -5.12 -6.77
CA GLY A 43 7.02 -4.84 -6.63
C GLY A 43 7.43 -4.35 -5.25
N ILE A 44 6.67 -4.69 -4.22
CA ILE A 44 6.89 -4.32 -2.81
C ILE A 44 7.07 -5.59 -1.96
N PRO A 45 8.11 -6.41 -2.19
CA PRO A 45 8.34 -7.63 -1.44
C PRO A 45 8.79 -7.36 0.00
N ASP A 46 8.72 -8.40 0.83
CA ASP A 46 9.35 -8.41 2.16
C ASP A 46 10.86 -8.67 2.05
N GLU A 47 11.65 -7.61 2.19
CA GLU A 47 13.11 -7.64 2.04
C GLU A 47 13.86 -7.98 3.34
N ARG A 48 13.16 -8.26 4.45
CA ARG A 48 13.79 -8.48 5.77
C ARG A 48 14.79 -9.62 5.76
N GLU A 49 14.48 -10.74 5.10
CA GLU A 49 15.40 -11.87 4.98
C GLU A 49 16.69 -11.47 4.26
N ARG A 50 16.59 -10.68 3.18
CA ARG A 50 17.76 -10.16 2.47
C ARG A 50 18.58 -9.22 3.34
N TYR A 51 17.95 -8.36 4.13
CA TYR A 51 18.67 -7.50 5.08
C TYR A 51 19.45 -8.32 6.10
N ILE A 52 18.83 -9.34 6.70
CA ILE A 52 19.47 -10.25 7.66
C ILE A 52 20.68 -10.94 7.02
N ASN A 53 20.53 -11.47 5.80
CA ASN A 53 21.61 -12.14 5.07
C ASN A 53 22.78 -11.20 4.74
N CYS A 54 22.52 -9.90 4.62
CA CYS A 54 23.54 -8.87 4.44
C CYS A 54 24.08 -8.29 5.76
N GLY A 55 23.62 -8.76 6.92
CA GLY A 55 24.00 -8.23 8.23
C GLY A 55 23.44 -6.84 8.53
N LEU A 56 22.38 -6.44 7.82
CA LEU A 56 21.68 -5.17 8.04
C LEU A 56 20.56 -5.34 9.07
N PRO A 57 20.21 -4.29 9.84
CA PRO A 57 19.00 -4.30 10.66
C PRO A 57 17.74 -4.56 9.82
N GLU A 58 16.81 -5.37 10.32
CA GLU A 58 15.57 -5.71 9.61
C GLU A 58 14.67 -4.50 9.33
N ASN A 59 14.84 -3.42 10.08
CA ASN A 59 14.08 -2.17 9.98
C ASN A 59 14.84 -1.06 9.23
N VAL A 60 15.94 -1.39 8.55
CA VAL A 60 16.73 -0.42 7.77
C VAL A 60 15.88 0.31 6.72
N TYR A 61 14.88 -0.37 6.18
CA TYR A 61 13.90 0.20 5.27
C TYR A 61 12.52 -0.41 5.51
N ILE A 62 11.52 0.46 5.63
CA ILE A 62 10.12 0.08 5.75
C ILE A 62 9.37 0.68 4.55
N PRO A 63 8.84 -0.15 3.63
CA PRO A 63 8.08 0.34 2.49
C PRO A 63 6.90 1.19 2.94
N SER A 64 6.73 2.36 2.31
CA SER A 64 5.65 3.30 2.63
C SER A 64 4.71 3.45 1.44
N LEU A 65 3.42 3.22 1.68
CA LEU A 65 2.36 3.49 0.70
C LEU A 65 1.82 4.90 0.92
N LEU A 66 1.72 5.68 -0.16
CA LEU A 66 1.16 7.01 -0.13
C LEU A 66 -0.30 6.95 -0.57
N CYS A 67 -1.19 7.51 0.26
CA CYS A 67 -2.61 7.62 -0.04
C CYS A 67 -2.96 9.05 -0.43
N TYR A 68 -3.52 9.23 -1.61
CA TYR A 68 -3.98 10.51 -2.12
C TYR A 68 -5.50 10.52 -2.13
N TYR A 69 -6.11 11.47 -1.42
CA TYR A 69 -7.55 11.66 -1.51
C TYR A 69 -7.88 12.12 -2.92
N ARG A 70 -8.73 11.36 -3.61
CA ARG A 70 -9.37 11.76 -4.85
C ARG A 70 -10.68 12.45 -4.48
N ASP A 71 -10.77 13.73 -4.81
CA ASP A 71 -12.04 14.46 -4.73
C ASP A 71 -12.94 13.98 -5.87
N ASP A 72 -13.69 12.91 -5.60
CA ASP A 72 -14.80 12.50 -6.46
C ASP A 72 -15.96 13.47 -6.20
N SER A 73 -15.83 14.72 -6.66
CA SER A 73 -16.96 15.63 -6.78
C SER A 73 -17.87 15.07 -7.88
N THR A 74 -18.80 14.19 -7.51
CA THR A 74 -19.94 13.87 -8.38
C THR A 74 -20.77 15.14 -8.54
N VAL A 75 -20.50 15.92 -9.58
CA VAL A 75 -21.41 16.97 -10.02
C VAL A 75 -22.68 16.26 -10.48
N THR A 76 -23.67 16.19 -9.61
CA THR A 76 -25.05 15.89 -9.97
C THR A 76 -25.56 17.04 -10.83
N GLY A 77 -25.68 16.78 -12.13
CA GLY A 77 -26.40 17.62 -13.10
C GLY A 77 -27.61 16.87 -13.62
#